data_AF-A0A7X6N7X1-F1
#
_entry.id   AF-A0A7X6N7X1-F1
#
_cell.length_a   1.000
_cell.length_b   1.000
_cell.length_c   1.000
_cell.angle_alpha   90.00
_cell.angle_beta   90.00
_cell.angle_gamma   90.00
#
_symmetry.space_group_name_H-M   'P 1'
#
loop_
_entity.id
_entity.type
_entity.pdbx_description
1 polymer ?
#
loop_
_entity_poly.entity_id
_entity_poly.type
_entity_poly.pdbx_seq_one_letter_code
_entity_poly.pdbx_strand_id
1 'polypeptide(L)'
;MELNELLTLLTRQPDSIVFSQVIETIDENYHFTPTEFKNGEILNAENQNNGSCKIFAFAQLQQLDKAQTLACFGDYYRKDVLQNPENDDHQNIRNFIEYGWDGIQFSNQALSIK
;
A
#
# COMPACT_ATOMS: atom_id res chain seq x y z
N MET A 1 5.59 -1.19 14.64
CA MET A 1 4.74 -2.03 15.54
C MET A 1 4.99 -3.48 15.15
N GLU A 2 4.68 -4.46 16.00
CA GLU A 2 4.91 -5.86 15.62
C GLU A 2 4.07 -6.25 14.40
N LEU A 3 4.63 -7.03 13.48
CA LEU A 3 3.95 -7.40 12.21
C LEU A 3 2.58 -8.03 12.45
N ASN A 4 2.48 -8.97 13.39
CA ASN A 4 1.23 -9.65 13.72
C ASN A 4 0.19 -8.71 14.36
N GLU A 5 0.64 -7.68 15.08
CA GLU A 5 -0.24 -6.65 15.64
C GLU A 5 -0.86 -5.83 14.50
N LEU A 6 -0.05 -5.40 13.53
CA LEU A 6 -0.53 -4.70 12.35
C LEU A 6 -1.57 -5.51 11.57
N LEU A 7 -1.29 -6.79 11.29
CA LEU A 7 -2.23 -7.67 10.58
C LEU A 7 -3.56 -7.86 11.34
N THR A 8 -3.47 -7.94 12.66
CA THR A 8 -4.66 -8.03 13.53
C THR A 8 -5.48 -6.74 13.47
N LEU A 9 -4.83 -5.58 13.53
CA LEU A 9 -5.49 -4.27 13.43
C LEU A 9 -6.14 -4.08 12.06
N LEU A 10 -5.47 -4.45 10.97
CA LEU A 10 -6.03 -4.38 9.61
C LEU A 10 -7.33 -5.18 9.48
N THR A 11 -7.46 -6.27 10.22
CA THR A 11 -8.66 -7.12 10.23
C THR A 11 -9.76 -6.59 11.15
N ARG A 12 -9.40 -6.06 12.32
CA ARG A 12 -10.36 -5.73 13.38
C ARG A 12 -10.75 -4.26 13.45
N GLN A 13 -9.80 -3.37 13.15
CA GLN A 13 -9.92 -1.92 13.32
C GLN A 13 -9.17 -1.20 12.17
N PRO A 14 -9.55 -1.43 10.89
CA PRO A 14 -8.86 -0.81 9.75
C PRO A 14 -8.86 0.73 9.79
N ASP A 15 -9.84 1.34 10.47
CA ASP A 15 -9.93 2.79 10.65
C ASP A 15 -8.90 3.37 11.62
N SER A 16 -8.26 2.54 12.45
CA SER A 16 -7.19 2.98 13.37
C SER A 16 -5.80 2.97 12.72
N ILE A 17 -5.67 2.43 11.50
CA ILE A 17 -4.38 2.26 10.83
C ILE A 17 -3.80 3.62 10.45
N VAL A 18 -2.55 3.87 10.83
CA VAL A 18 -1.79 5.07 10.48
C VAL A 18 -0.70 4.71 9.47
N PHE A 19 -0.63 5.46 8.37
CA PHE A 19 0.31 5.21 7.27
C PHE A 19 1.77 5.07 7.75
N SER A 20 2.24 5.97 8.60
CA SER A 20 3.63 5.95 9.08
C SER A 20 3.96 4.67 9.86
N GLN A 21 3.03 4.15 10.64
CA GLN A 21 3.21 2.91 11.40
C GLN A 21 3.27 1.69 10.48
N VAL A 22 2.51 1.70 9.38
CA VAL A 22 2.59 0.65 8.35
C VAL A 22 3.96 0.66 7.70
N ILE A 23 4.43 1.84 7.27
CA ILE A 23 5.76 1.97 6.65
C ILE A 23 6.87 1.56 7.61
N GLU A 24 6.81 2.00 8.87
CA GLU A 24 7.77 1.60 9.91
C GLU A 24 7.77 0.09 10.11
N THR A 25 6.61 -0.55 10.22
CA THR A 25 6.49 -2.00 10.37
C THR A 25 7.06 -2.75 9.16
N ILE A 26 6.82 -2.25 7.94
CA ILE A 26 7.44 -2.82 6.72
C ILE A 26 8.96 -2.66 6.79
N ASP A 27 9.44 -1.46 7.13
CA ASP A 27 10.86 -1.16 7.18
C ASP A 27 11.59 -1.90 8.30
N GLU A 28 10.91 -2.31 9.37
CA GLU A 28 11.45 -3.15 10.44
C GLU A 28 11.61 -4.61 10.00
N ASN A 29 10.67 -5.15 9.20
CA ASN A 29 10.54 -6.58 8.90
C ASN A 29 11.03 -7.00 7.50
N TYR A 30 11.22 -6.05 6.58
CA TYR A 30 11.60 -6.33 5.20
C TYR A 30 12.77 -5.48 4.72
N HIS A 31 13.55 -6.03 3.79
CA HIS A 31 14.47 -5.26 2.97
C HIS A 31 13.74 -4.71 1.75
N PHE A 32 13.72 -3.39 1.61
CA PHE A 32 13.11 -2.72 0.45
C PHE A 32 14.13 -2.51 -0.67
N THR A 33 13.79 -2.99 -1.86
CA THR A 33 14.49 -2.68 -3.11
C THR A 33 13.53 -1.88 -3.99
N PRO A 34 13.84 -0.59 -4.29
CA PRO A 34 13.02 0.19 -5.19
C PRO A 34 12.81 -0.54 -6.52
N THR A 35 11.57 -0.60 -6.98
CA THR A 35 11.24 -1.26 -8.24
C THR A 35 10.11 -0.52 -8.92
N GLU A 36 10.12 -0.56 -10.25
CA GLU A 36 9.01 -0.11 -11.06
C GLU A 36 7.79 -0.99 -10.82
N PHE A 37 6.61 -0.36 -10.79
CA PHE A 37 5.35 -1.09 -10.76
C PHE A 37 4.25 -0.35 -11.51
N LYS A 38 3.40 -1.13 -12.19
CA LYS A 38 2.15 -0.67 -12.78
C LYS A 38 1.03 -0.81 -11.76
N ASN A 39 0.09 0.14 -11.77
CA ASN A 39 -1.13 0.12 -10.99
C ASN A 39 -2.27 0.67 -11.84
N GLY A 40 -3.00 -0.21 -12.52
CA GLY A 40 -4.04 0.22 -13.46
C GLY A 40 -3.44 0.95 -14.66
N GLU A 41 -3.76 2.22 -14.83
CA GLU A 41 -3.26 3.02 -15.96
C GLU A 41 -1.95 3.77 -15.65
N ILE A 42 -1.54 3.81 -14.39
CA ILE A 42 -0.31 4.50 -13.99
C ILE A 42 0.88 3.55 -13.95
N LEU A 43 2.02 4.04 -14.45
CA LEU A 43 3.33 3.42 -14.31
C LEU A 43 4.15 4.25 -13.31
N ASN A 44 4.66 3.58 -12.28
CA ASN A 44 5.53 4.20 -11.28
C ASN A 44 6.95 3.72 -11.53
N ALA A 45 7.84 4.64 -11.90
CA ALA A 45 9.25 4.31 -12.11
C ALA A 45 9.94 3.91 -10.79
N GLU A 46 11.13 3.30 -10.90
CA GLU A 46 11.97 3.04 -9.73
C GLU A 46 12.19 4.34 -8.92
N ASN A 47 12.13 4.23 -7.60
CA ASN A 47 12.20 5.35 -6.65
C ASN A 47 11.03 6.35 -6.69
N GLN A 48 10.04 6.15 -7.55
CA GLN A 48 8.81 6.94 -7.55
C GLN A 48 7.77 6.28 -6.64
N ASN A 49 7.09 7.08 -5.82
CA ASN A 49 5.98 6.60 -4.98
C ASN A 49 6.36 5.39 -4.09
N ASN A 50 7.57 5.40 -3.52
CA ASN A 50 8.10 4.29 -2.71
C ASN A 50 7.18 3.85 -1.57
N GLY A 51 6.40 4.75 -0.97
CA GLY A 51 5.38 4.37 0.03
C GLY A 51 4.31 3.44 -0.54
N SER A 52 3.80 3.75 -1.74
CA SER A 52 2.84 2.88 -2.44
C SER A 52 3.49 1.56 -2.86
N CYS A 53 4.70 1.62 -3.41
CA CYS A 53 5.47 0.42 -3.80
C CYS A 53 5.63 -0.55 -2.61
N LYS A 54 6.05 -0.03 -1.45
CA LYS A 54 6.15 -0.81 -0.20
C LYS A 54 4.81 -1.41 0.22
N ILE A 55 3.74 -0.61 0.26
CA ILE A 55 2.41 -1.10 0.70
C ILE A 55 1.89 -2.20 -0.22
N PHE A 56 1.92 -2.01 -1.54
CA PHE A 56 1.43 -3.03 -2.48
C PHE A 56 2.28 -4.31 -2.42
N ALA A 57 3.60 -4.19 -2.32
CA ALA A 57 4.45 -5.37 -2.20
C ALA A 57 4.22 -6.10 -0.87
N PHE A 58 4.08 -5.35 0.23
CA PHE A 58 3.77 -5.89 1.55
C PHE A 58 2.43 -6.63 1.55
N ALA A 59 1.41 -5.97 1.00
CA ALA A 59 0.07 -6.51 0.94
C ALA A 59 0.00 -7.78 0.09
N GLN A 60 0.77 -7.85 -1.01
CA GLN A 60 0.87 -9.07 -1.83
C GLN A 60 1.55 -10.21 -1.05
N LEU A 61 2.63 -9.93 -0.33
CA LEU A 61 3.32 -10.94 0.50
C LEU A 61 2.47 -11.45 1.65
N GLN A 62 1.68 -10.57 2.28
CA GLN A 62 0.78 -10.90 3.38
C GLN A 62 -0.61 -11.37 2.91
N GLN A 63 -0.84 -11.47 1.60
CA GLN A 63 -2.11 -11.89 0.99
C GLN A 63 -3.30 -11.05 1.48
N LEU A 64 -3.09 -9.74 1.63
CA LEU A 64 -4.14 -8.82 2.03
C LEU A 64 -5.14 -8.62 0.89
N ASP A 65 -6.42 -8.53 1.24
CA ASP A 65 -7.45 -8.17 0.28
C ASP A 65 -7.37 -6.68 -0.11
N LYS A 66 -8.21 -6.27 -1.07
CA LYS A 66 -8.26 -4.89 -1.56
C LYS A 66 -8.58 -3.88 -0.45
N ALA A 67 -9.49 -4.20 0.46
CA ALA A 67 -9.91 -3.28 1.52
C ALA A 67 -8.82 -3.12 2.58
N GLN A 68 -8.18 -4.22 2.99
CA GLN A 68 -7.05 -4.23 3.91
C GLN A 68 -5.87 -3.45 3.31
N THR A 69 -5.57 -3.65 2.03
CA THR A 69 -4.51 -2.92 1.32
C THR A 69 -4.79 -1.42 1.27
N LEU A 70 -6.04 -1.01 1.01
CA LEU A 70 -6.42 0.41 1.06
C LEU A 70 -6.31 0.98 2.47
N ALA A 71 -6.66 0.20 3.50
CA ALA A 71 -6.52 0.61 4.90
C ALA A 71 -5.05 0.88 5.29
N CYS A 72 -4.07 0.19 4.68
CA CYS A 72 -2.65 0.46 4.89
C CYS A 72 -2.23 1.91 4.54
N PHE A 73 -2.96 2.59 3.66
CA PHE A 73 -2.70 3.99 3.33
C PHE A 73 -3.19 4.98 4.40
N GLY A 74 -3.92 4.50 5.42
CA GLY A 74 -4.37 5.30 6.55
C GLY A 74 -5.20 6.51 6.13
N ASP A 75 -4.82 7.69 6.63
CA ASP A 75 -5.55 8.94 6.36
C ASP A 75 -5.48 9.39 4.91
N TYR A 76 -4.44 9.03 4.14
CA TYR A 76 -4.40 9.31 2.71
C TYR A 76 -5.56 8.64 1.96
N TYR A 77 -5.92 7.42 2.36
CA TYR A 77 -7.11 6.77 1.82
C TYR A 77 -8.39 7.33 2.43
N ARG A 78 -8.50 7.32 3.77
CA ARG A 78 -9.77 7.62 4.46
C ARG A 78 -10.20 9.09 4.42
N LYS A 79 -9.25 10.03 4.38
CA LYS A 79 -9.53 11.46 4.41
C LYS A 79 -9.29 12.06 3.03
N ASP A 80 -8.09 11.96 2.51
CA ASP A 80 -7.71 12.67 1.29
C ASP A 80 -8.48 12.13 0.08
N VAL A 81 -8.55 10.81 -0.10
CA VAL A 81 -9.23 10.19 -1.25
C VAL A 81 -10.74 10.04 -1.02
N LEU A 82 -11.17 9.33 0.04
CA LEU A 82 -12.59 9.00 0.22
C LEU A 82 -13.49 10.21 0.44
N GLN A 83 -12.99 11.28 1.08
CA GLN A 83 -13.80 12.49 1.34
C GLN A 83 -13.74 13.50 0.20
N ASN A 84 -12.82 13.33 -0.75
CA ASN A 84 -12.64 14.23 -1.89
C ASN A 84 -12.61 13.42 -3.21
N PRO A 85 -13.76 12.86 -3.65
CA PRO A 85 -13.82 11.99 -4.82
C PRO A 85 -13.39 12.70 -6.11
N GLU A 86 -13.62 14.01 -6.22
CA GLU A 86 -13.29 14.81 -7.41
C GLU A 86 -11.82 15.28 -7.48
N ASN A 87 -11.02 15.04 -6.44
CA ASN A 87 -9.60 15.40 -6.45
C ASN A 87 -8.78 14.42 -7.30
N ASP A 88 -7.60 14.87 -7.73
CA ASP A 88 -6.64 14.08 -8.51
C ASP A 88 -5.34 13.79 -7.73
N ASP A 89 -5.41 13.85 -6.39
CA ASP A 89 -4.32 13.48 -5.50
C ASP A 89 -4.22 11.95 -5.32
N HIS A 90 -3.08 11.47 -4.81
CA HIS A 90 -2.88 10.06 -4.45
C HIS A 90 -3.26 9.05 -5.56
N GLN A 91 -2.78 9.28 -6.78
CA GLN A 91 -3.10 8.49 -7.98
C GLN A 91 -3.01 6.96 -7.80
N ASN A 92 -2.07 6.48 -6.98
CA ASN A 92 -1.96 5.05 -6.67
C ASN A 92 -3.14 4.50 -5.88
N ILE A 93 -3.65 5.25 -4.90
CA ILE A 93 -4.82 4.84 -4.13
C ILE A 93 -6.04 4.83 -5.06
N ARG A 94 -6.22 5.88 -5.86
CA ARG A 94 -7.37 6.00 -6.79
C ARG A 94 -7.38 4.89 -7.85
N ASN A 95 -6.23 4.63 -8.49
CA ASN A 95 -6.12 3.53 -9.46
C ASN A 95 -6.36 2.17 -8.80
N PHE A 96 -5.89 1.96 -7.57
CA PHE A 96 -6.13 0.70 -6.88
C PHE A 96 -7.60 0.53 -6.46
N ILE A 97 -8.32 1.61 -6.15
CA ILE A 97 -9.78 1.59 -5.93
C ILE A 97 -10.51 1.11 -7.19
N GLU A 98 -10.08 1.53 -8.37
CA GLU A 98 -10.71 1.14 -9.63
C GLU A 98 -10.30 -0.29 -10.04
N TYR A 99 -9.01 -0.52 -10.25
CA TYR A 99 -8.48 -1.73 -10.87
C TYR A 99 -8.16 -2.85 -9.89
N GLY A 100 -7.96 -2.53 -8.60
CA GLY A 100 -7.56 -3.51 -7.58
C GLY A 100 -6.28 -4.26 -7.94
N TRP A 101 -6.18 -5.50 -7.47
CA TRP A 101 -5.01 -6.35 -7.68
C TRP A 101 -4.75 -6.71 -9.14
N ASP A 102 -5.79 -6.77 -9.98
CA ASP A 102 -5.65 -7.04 -11.42
C ASP A 102 -4.86 -5.92 -12.13
N GLY A 103 -4.83 -4.71 -11.55
CA GLY A 103 -4.05 -3.59 -12.06
C GLY A 103 -2.59 -3.58 -11.59
N ILE A 104 -2.22 -4.36 -10.57
CA ILE A 104 -0.88 -4.33 -9.98
C ILE A 104 0.06 -5.29 -10.71
N GLN A 105 1.17 -4.76 -11.19
CA GLN A 105 2.24 -5.56 -11.77
C GLN A 105 3.60 -4.97 -11.40
N PHE A 106 4.41 -5.75 -10.69
CA PHE A 106 5.78 -5.37 -10.35
C PHE A 106 6.76 -5.85 -11.42
N SER A 107 7.75 -5.01 -11.75
CA SER A 107 8.83 -5.40 -12.65
C SER A 107 9.87 -6.30 -11.96
N ASN A 108 10.07 -6.13 -10.65
CA ASN A 108 10.92 -7.00 -9.81
C ASN A 108 10.33 -7.18 -8.40
N GLN A 109 10.94 -8.04 -7.58
CA GLN A 109 10.54 -8.20 -6.18
C GLN A 109 10.96 -6.97 -5.34
N ALA A 110 9.98 -6.23 -4.83
CA ALA A 110 10.23 -5.00 -4.06
C ALA A 110 10.63 -5.24 -2.59
N LEU A 111 10.15 -6.34 -1.99
CA LEU A 111 10.38 -6.67 -0.58
C LEU A 111 10.89 -8.09 -0.42
N SER A 112 11.88 -8.28 0.43
CA SER A 112 12.32 -9.58 0.94
C SER A 112 12.34 -9.58 2.47
N ILE A 113 12.08 -10.73 3.08
CA ILE A 113 12.07 -10.88 4.56
C ILE A 113 13.50 -10.66 5.09
N LYS A 114 13.60 -10.00 6.24
CA LYS A 114 14.85 -9.82 6.99
C LYS A 114 15.26 -11.04 7.81
#